data_AF-A0A183EYF3-F1
#
_entry.id   AF-A0A183EYF3-F1
#
_cell.length_a   1.000
_cell.length_b   1.000
_cell.length_c   1.000
_cell.angle_alpha   90.00
_cell.angle_beta   90.00
_cell.angle_gamma   90.00
#
_symmetry.space_group_name_H-M   'P 1'
#
loop_
_entity.id
_entity.type
_entity.pdbx_description
1 polymer ?
#
loop_
_entity_poly.entity_id
_entity_poly.type
_entity_poly.pdbx_seq_one_letter_code
_entity_poly.pdbx_strand_id
1 'polypeptide(L)'
;LAIKRETRATRVVAAILVAFLICWIPYFCITVYRGICTGLSIPVNKRLHVSLFMVSSWLGYAHSCFNPIIYTCLNKSFRRTIRRMFCCCRGRTCKN
;
A
#
# COMPACT_ATOMS: atom_id res chain seq x y z
N LEU A 1 18.76 -7.18 26.07
CA LEU A 1 17.74 -7.79 25.18
C LEU A 1 16.57 -6.85 24.86
N ALA A 2 16.32 -5.77 25.63
CA ALA A 2 15.28 -4.77 25.36
C ALA A 2 15.51 -3.94 24.08
N ILE A 3 16.76 -3.51 23.83
CA ILE A 3 17.13 -2.67 22.67
C ILE A 3 16.73 -3.30 21.32
N LYS A 4 16.85 -4.63 21.17
CA LYS A 4 16.48 -5.35 19.93
C LYS A 4 14.96 -5.41 19.66
N ARG A 5 14.12 -5.32 20.70
CA ARG A 5 12.65 -5.30 20.54
C ARG A 5 12.15 -3.91 20.14
N GLU A 6 12.72 -2.86 20.74
CA GLU A 6 12.44 -1.47 20.35
C GLU A 6 12.77 -1.21 18.89
N THR A 7 13.95 -1.64 18.40
CA THR A 7 14.33 -1.42 16.99
C THR A 7 13.37 -2.10 16.02
N ARG A 8 12.74 -3.20 16.42
CA ARG A 8 11.80 -3.95 15.58
C ARG A 8 10.47 -3.21 15.44
N ALA A 9 9.98 -2.59 16.51
CA ALA A 9 8.80 -1.73 16.47
C ALA A 9 9.04 -0.50 15.59
N THR A 10 10.18 0.19 15.78
CA THR A 10 10.57 1.35 14.97
C THR A 10 10.70 1.00 13.48
N ARG A 11 11.23 -0.19 13.16
CA ARG A 11 11.35 -0.65 11.77
C ARG A 11 10.00 -0.91 11.11
N VAL A 12 9.00 -1.38 11.87
CA VAL A 12 7.62 -1.52 11.39
C VAL A 12 7.00 -0.14 11.17
N VAL A 13 7.13 0.78 12.13
CA VAL A 13 6.62 2.15 12.01
C VAL A 13 7.22 2.85 10.78
N ALA A 14 8.55 2.78 10.61
CA ALA A 14 9.22 3.35 9.44
C ALA A 14 8.70 2.75 8.12
N ALA A 15 8.46 1.43 8.07
CA ALA A 15 7.88 0.80 6.88
C ALA A 15 6.44 1.23 6.62
N ILE A 16 5.63 1.46 7.67
CA ILE A 16 4.28 2.00 7.54
C ILE A 16 4.33 3.40 6.95
N LEU A 17 5.20 4.26 7.46
CA LEU A 17 5.38 5.62 6.95
C LEU A 17 5.85 5.63 5.48
N VAL A 18 6.80 4.77 5.11
CA VAL A 18 7.27 4.66 3.72
C VAL A 18 6.17 4.15 2.80
N ALA A 19 5.41 3.13 3.20
CA ALA A 19 4.30 2.61 2.41
C ALA A 19 3.16 3.62 2.27
N PHE A 20 2.83 4.34 3.35
CA PHE A 20 1.91 5.47 3.35
C PHE A 20 2.32 6.48 2.28
N LEU A 21 3.59 6.92 2.32
CA LEU A 21 4.12 7.91 1.38
C LEU A 21 4.08 7.41 -0.07
N ILE A 22 4.54 6.19 -0.35
CA ILE A 22 4.52 5.63 -1.71
C ILE A 22 3.10 5.61 -2.29
N CYS A 23 2.08 5.33 -1.47
CA CYS A 23 0.71 5.26 -1.94
C CYS A 23 0.06 6.63 -2.09
N TRP A 24 0.50 7.63 -1.33
CA TRP A 24 0.00 9.00 -1.37
C TRP A 24 0.74 9.90 -2.37
N ILE A 25 2.01 9.63 -2.67
CA ILE A 25 2.83 10.38 -3.65
C ILE A 25 2.12 10.53 -5.00
N PRO A 26 1.61 9.47 -5.66
CA PRO A 26 0.94 9.64 -6.95
C PRO A 26 -0.27 10.58 -6.87
N TYR A 27 -1.04 10.51 -5.78
CA TYR A 27 -2.21 11.37 -5.58
C TYR A 27 -1.80 12.83 -5.40
N PHE A 28 -0.77 13.07 -4.60
CA PHE A 28 -0.20 14.41 -4.40
C PHE A 28 0.32 14.99 -5.70
N CYS A 29 1.11 14.23 -6.46
CA CYS A 29 1.66 14.65 -7.75
C CYS A 29 0.55 15.01 -8.74
N ILE A 30 -0.48 14.17 -8.86
CA ILE A 30 -1.63 14.40 -9.75
C ILE A 30 -2.37 15.69 -9.35
N THR A 31 -2.58 15.91 -8.05
CA THR A 31 -3.32 17.06 -7.52
C THR A 31 -2.53 18.36 -7.70
N VAL A 32 -1.23 18.36 -7.37
CA VAL A 32 -0.33 19.51 -7.58
C VAL A 32 -0.23 19.85 -9.06
N TYR A 33 -0.06 18.83 -9.92
CA TYR A 33 -0.01 19.02 -11.37
C TYR A 33 -1.26 19.71 -11.91
N ARG A 34 -2.47 19.34 -11.44
CA ARG A 34 -3.71 20.07 -11.81
C ARG A 34 -3.67 21.52 -11.37
N GLY A 35 -3.25 21.79 -10.14
CA GLY A 35 -3.20 23.15 -9.59
C GLY A 35 -2.32 24.05 -10.45
N ILE A 36 -1.14 23.56 -10.82
CA ILE A 36 -0.19 24.25 -11.69
C ILE A 36 -0.80 24.48 -13.09
N CYS A 37 -1.34 23.43 -13.72
CA CYS A 37 -1.94 23.56 -15.05
C CYS A 37 -3.14 24.50 -15.08
N THR A 38 -3.95 24.53 -14.01
CA THR A 38 -5.10 25.44 -13.89
C THR A 38 -4.63 26.89 -13.76
N GLY A 39 -3.60 27.15 -12.94
CA GLY A 39 -3.04 28.50 -12.77
C GLY A 39 -2.36 29.04 -14.03
N LEU A 40 -1.76 28.17 -14.84
CA LEU A 40 -1.06 28.52 -16.08
C LEU A 40 -1.94 28.38 -17.35
N SER A 41 -3.23 28.06 -17.22
CA SER A 41 -4.15 27.80 -18.34
C SER A 41 -3.66 26.75 -19.36
N ILE A 42 -2.90 25.77 -18.88
CA ILE A 42 -2.33 24.71 -19.73
C ILE A 42 -3.41 23.67 -20.02
N PRO A 43 -3.64 23.30 -21.30
CA PRO A 43 -4.60 22.26 -21.64
C PRO A 43 -4.11 20.90 -21.12
N VAL A 44 -4.91 20.31 -20.23
CA VAL A 44 -4.62 18.99 -19.63
C VAL A 44 -5.51 17.93 -20.27
N ASN A 45 -4.93 16.76 -20.55
CA ASN A 45 -5.68 15.61 -21.05
C ASN A 45 -6.64 15.09 -19.96
N LYS A 46 -7.91 15.53 -20.03
CA LYS A 46 -8.94 15.22 -19.01
C LYS A 46 -9.13 13.71 -18.80
N ARG A 47 -9.08 12.90 -19.87
CA ARG A 47 -9.22 11.43 -19.74
C ARG A 47 -8.08 10.80 -18.96
N LEU A 48 -6.83 11.13 -19.32
CA LEU A 48 -5.65 10.63 -18.62
C LEU A 48 -5.67 11.08 -17.16
N HIS A 49 -6.05 12.34 -16.93
CA HIS A 49 -6.13 12.92 -15.60
C HIS A 49 -7.16 12.19 -14.71
N VAL A 50 -8.37 11.96 -15.22
CA VAL A 50 -9.43 11.22 -14.50
C VAL A 50 -9.00 9.78 -14.23
N SER A 51 -8.41 9.08 -15.20
CA SER A 51 -7.93 7.71 -14.99
C SER A 51 -6.84 7.64 -13.92
N LEU A 52 -5.86 8.56 -13.95
CA LEU A 52 -4.79 8.62 -12.96
C LEU A 52 -5.32 8.98 -11.57
N PHE A 53 -6.23 9.96 -11.50
CA PHE A 53 -6.87 10.37 -10.25
C PHE A 53 -7.65 9.21 -9.65
N MET A 54 -8.45 8.49 -10.46
CA MET A 54 -9.20 7.33 -10.01
C MET A 54 -8.26 6.25 -9.49
N VAL A 55 -7.28 5.79 -10.29
CA VAL A 55 -6.32 4.76 -9.87
C VAL A 55 -5.60 5.16 -8.59
N SER A 56 -5.18 6.42 -8.47
CA SER A 56 -4.50 6.90 -7.28
C SER A 56 -5.40 7.01 -6.05
N SER A 57 -6.66 7.41 -6.20
CA SER A 57 -7.63 7.40 -5.11
C SER A 57 -7.92 5.97 -4.64
N TRP A 58 -8.04 5.02 -5.57
CA TRP A 58 -8.19 3.60 -5.23
C TRP A 58 -6.95 3.04 -4.52
N LEU A 59 -5.74 3.46 -4.91
CA LEU A 59 -4.50 3.16 -4.17
C LEU A 59 -4.51 3.77 -2.76
N GLY A 60 -5.02 4.99 -2.62
CA GLY A 60 -5.20 5.67 -1.34
C GLY A 60 -6.22 4.97 -0.45
N TYR A 61 -7.30 4.40 -0.99
CA TYR A 61 -8.24 3.57 -0.24
C TYR A 61 -7.65 2.20 0.13
N ALA A 62 -6.83 1.62 -0.75
CA ALA A 62 -6.08 0.40 -0.46
C ALA A 62 -5.06 0.59 0.69
N HIS A 63 -4.83 1.83 1.14
CA HIS A 63 -3.99 2.12 2.29
C HIS A 63 -4.46 1.48 3.60
N SER A 64 -5.76 1.25 3.76
CA SER A 64 -6.29 0.47 4.87
C SER A 64 -5.83 -1.00 4.83
N CYS A 65 -5.65 -1.57 3.63
CA CYS A 65 -5.10 -2.91 3.40
C CYS A 65 -3.59 -2.99 3.63
N PHE A 66 -2.87 -1.86 3.58
CA PHE A 66 -1.43 -1.87 3.85
C PHE A 66 -1.10 -2.20 5.30
N ASN A 67 -2.00 -1.90 6.25
CA ASN A 67 -1.81 -2.25 7.66
C ASN A 67 -1.43 -3.74 7.82
N PRO A 68 -2.26 -4.74 7.44
CA PRO A 68 -1.86 -6.14 7.48
C PRO A 68 -0.69 -6.46 6.52
N ILE A 69 -0.62 -5.86 5.33
CA ILE A 69 0.46 -6.16 4.35
C ILE A 69 1.85 -5.80 4.89
N ILE A 70 2.00 -4.68 5.60
CA ILE A 70 3.29 -4.26 6.17
C ILE A 70 3.71 -5.21 7.30
N TYR A 71 2.77 -5.63 8.15
CA TYR A 71 3.01 -6.68 9.15
C TYR A 71 3.35 -8.04 8.50
N THR A 72 2.76 -8.37 7.35
CA THR A 72 3.01 -9.64 6.63
C THR A 72 4.29 -9.67 5.80
N CYS A 73 4.69 -8.56 5.18
CA CYS A 73 5.88 -8.45 4.34
C CYS A 73 7.17 -8.43 5.17
N LEU A 74 7.16 -7.73 6.30
CA LEU A 74 8.28 -7.69 7.26
C LEU A 74 8.46 -9.00 8.03
N ASN A 75 7.47 -9.89 8.02
CA ASN A 75 7.52 -11.16 8.73
C ASN A 75 7.40 -12.35 7.77
N LYS A 76 8.53 -12.96 7.41
CA LYS A 76 8.60 -14.19 6.56
C LYS A 76 7.62 -15.29 7.00
N SER A 77 7.23 -15.32 8.28
CA SER A 77 6.25 -16.26 8.84
C SER A 77 4.83 -16.08 8.26
N PHE A 78 4.40 -14.84 7.99
CA PHE A 78 3.03 -14.56 7.53
C PHE A 78 2.85 -14.84 6.04
N ARG A 79 3.88 -14.60 5.22
CA ARG A 79 3.94 -15.10 3.82
C ARG A 79 3.74 -16.61 3.75
N ARG A 80 4.20 -17.35 4.76
CA ARG A 80 4.01 -18.80 4.89
C ARG A 80 2.55 -19.14 5.23
N THR A 81 1.87 -18.33 6.04
CA THR A 81 0.43 -18.47 6.37
C THR A 81 -0.48 -18.09 5.20
N ILE A 82 -0.21 -17.01 4.47
CA ILE A 82 -0.97 -16.65 3.26
C ILE A 82 -0.79 -17.71 2.18
N ARG A 83 0.43 -18.21 1.99
CA ARG A 83 0.69 -19.33 1.07
C ARG A 83 -0.03 -20.61 1.52
N ARG A 84 -0.17 -20.85 2.83
CA ARG A 84 -1.04 -21.93 3.35
C ARG A 84 -2.52 -21.66 3.11
N MET A 85 -3.04 -20.47 3.36
CA MET A 85 -4.45 -20.12 3.10
C MET A 85 -4.80 -20.27 1.61
N PHE A 86 -3.95 -19.79 0.70
CA PHE A 86 -4.16 -19.95 -0.75
C PHE A 86 -3.89 -21.38 -1.25
N CYS A 87 -2.98 -22.15 -0.62
CA CYS A 87 -2.78 -23.57 -0.95
C CYS A 87 -3.80 -24.52 -0.28
N CYS A 88 -4.52 -24.11 0.75
CA CYS A 88 -5.57 -24.91 1.37
C CYS A 88 -6.80 -25.09 0.46
N CYS A 89 -6.93 -24.30 -0.60
CA CYS A 89 -7.88 -24.59 -1.69
C CYS A 89 -7.45 -25.78 -2.57
N ARG A 90 -6.30 -26.44 -2.30
CA ARG A 90 -5.80 -27.62 -3.03
C ARG A 90 -5.81 -28.93 -2.23
N GLY A 91 -6.67 -29.02 -1.23
CA GLY A 91 -7.05 -30.29 -0.63
C GLY A 91 -6.16 -30.71 0.54
N ARG A 92 -6.79 -30.88 1.70
CA ARG A 92 -6.67 -32.11 2.49
C ARG A 92 -7.80 -32.15 3.51
N THR A 93 -8.81 -32.92 3.13
CA THR A 93 -9.60 -33.87 3.92
C THR A 93 -9.71 -33.61 5.41
N CYS A 94 -10.96 -33.40 5.85
CA CYS A 94 -11.41 -33.69 7.21
C CYS A 94 -10.83 -35.04 7.68
N LYS A 95 -10.16 -35.04 8.82
CA LYS A 95 -10.07 -36.22 9.68
C LYS A 95 -10.36 -35.80 11.10
N ASN A 96 -11.60 -36.14 11.47
CA ASN A 96 -12.12 -36.56 12.76
C ASN A 96 -11.11 -36.58 13.92
#